data_AF-A0A2E5MJY2-F1
#
_entry.id   AF-A0A2E5MJY2-F1
#
_cell.length_a   1.000
_cell.length_b   1.000
_cell.length_c   1.000
_cell.angle_alpha   90.00
_cell.angle_beta   90.00
_cell.angle_gamma   90.00
#
_symmetry.space_group_name_H-M   'P 1'
#
loop_
_entity.id
_entity.type
_entity.pdbx_description
1 polymer ?
#
loop_
_entity_poly.entity_id
_entity_poly.type
_entity_poly.pdbx_seq_one_letter_code
_entity_poly.pdbx_strand_id
1 'polypeptide(L)'
;MTLLAVMIATCLAVLSACQSVPSDNEEIGEMVQAVEAAIDAPEQSASLRTIVEYGTDSRYYVMIRGWLVQELKGVESQRDATRDPTLKSQFEVKAAFLQTAIRRIDLE
;
A
#
# COMPACT_ATOMS: atom_id res chain seq x y z
N MET A 1 -52.62 12.94 -2.89
CA MET A 1 -51.63 11.82 -2.91
C MET A 1 -50.38 12.11 -3.74
N THR A 2 -50.38 13.11 -4.62
CA THR A 2 -49.23 13.44 -5.49
C THR A 2 -48.18 14.36 -4.82
N LEU A 3 -48.58 15.29 -3.95
CA LEU A 3 -47.65 16.20 -3.25
C LEU A 3 -46.74 15.48 -2.24
N LEU A 4 -47.22 14.44 -1.55
CA LEU A 4 -46.44 13.66 -0.59
C LEU A 4 -45.33 12.84 -1.29
N ALA A 5 -45.62 12.30 -2.47
CA ALA A 5 -44.68 11.53 -3.26
C ALA A 5 -43.54 12.39 -3.83
N VAL A 6 -43.83 13.64 -4.21
CA VAL A 6 -42.81 14.58 -4.70
C VAL A 6 -41.88 15.02 -3.58
N MET A 7 -42.38 15.26 -2.36
CA MET A 7 -41.54 15.60 -1.21
C MET A 7 -40.58 14.45 -0.80
N ILE A 8 -41.06 13.20 -0.83
CA ILE A 8 -40.24 12.03 -0.50
C ILE A 8 -39.15 11.83 -1.56
N ALA A 9 -39.47 12.02 -2.85
CA ALA A 9 -38.50 11.91 -3.94
C ALA A 9 -37.41 12.99 -3.87
N THR A 10 -37.75 14.22 -3.50
CA THR A 10 -36.76 15.29 -3.29
C THR A 10 -35.90 15.08 -2.03
N CYS A 11 -36.44 14.49 -0.96
CA CYS A 11 -35.66 14.14 0.23
C CYS A 11 -34.62 13.03 -0.05
N LEU A 12 -34.95 12.06 -0.91
CA LEU A 12 -34.02 10.97 -1.26
C LEU A 12 -32.81 11.47 -2.06
N ALA A 13 -32.99 12.48 -2.91
CA ALA A 13 -31.89 13.07 -3.69
C ALA A 13 -30.90 13.85 -2.81
N VAL A 14 -31.37 14.46 -1.71
CA VAL A 14 -30.50 15.19 -0.76
C VAL A 14 -29.68 14.24 0.10
N LEU A 15 -30.21 13.07 0.48
CA LEU A 15 -29.44 12.07 1.24
C LEU A 15 -28.29 11.47 0.42
N SER A 16 -28.40 11.43 -0.91
CA SER A 16 -27.37 10.82 -1.76
C SER A 16 -26.14 11.71 -1.96
N ALA A 17 -26.19 12.98 -1.56
CA ALA A 17 -25.07 13.92 -1.61
C ALA A 17 -24.14 13.86 -0.37
N CYS A 18 -24.50 13.07 0.66
CA CYS A 18 -23.62 12.76 1.78
C CYS A 18 -22.75 11.53 1.46
N GLN A 19 -22.05 11.55 0.32
CA GLN A 19 -20.88 10.67 0.17
C GLN A 19 -19.77 11.32 0.99
N SER A 20 -19.48 10.78 2.17
CA SER A 20 -18.37 11.23 3.00
C SER A 20 -17.09 11.12 2.17
N VAL A 21 -16.47 12.26 1.88
CA VAL A 21 -15.10 12.29 1.38
C VAL A 21 -14.26 11.48 2.37
N PRO A 22 -13.48 10.48 1.93
CA PRO A 22 -12.64 9.70 2.82
C PRO A 22 -11.82 10.64 3.70
N SER A 23 -11.81 10.39 4.99
CA SER A 23 -10.94 11.16 5.88
C SER A 23 -9.47 10.81 5.59
N ASP A 24 -8.55 11.77 5.77
CA ASP A 24 -7.11 11.54 5.57
C ASP A 24 -6.60 10.28 6.30
N ASN A 25 -7.19 9.95 7.46
CA ASN A 25 -6.84 8.77 8.24
C ASN A 25 -7.25 7.44 7.58
N GLU A 26 -8.40 7.42 6.89
CA GLU A 26 -8.85 6.23 6.16
C GLU A 26 -7.96 5.99 4.95
N GLU A 27 -7.62 7.04 4.19
CA GLU A 27 -6.72 6.94 3.04
C GLU A 27 -5.33 6.41 3.45
N ILE A 28 -4.76 6.93 4.54
CA ILE A 28 -3.49 6.44 5.09
C ILE A 28 -3.61 4.98 5.51
N GLY A 29 -4.70 4.58 6.16
CA GLY A 29 -4.92 3.21 6.60
C GLY A 29 -5.00 2.22 5.44
N GLU A 30 -5.72 2.57 4.38
CA GLU A 30 -5.80 1.76 3.16
C GLU A 30 -4.45 1.64 2.47
N MET A 31 -3.71 2.74 2.36
CA MET A 31 -2.37 2.76 1.78
C MET A 31 -1.41 1.86 2.56
N VAL A 32 -1.39 1.94 3.90
CA VAL A 32 -0.51 1.11 4.74
C VAL A 32 -0.78 -0.37 4.52
N GLN A 33 -2.07 -0.78 4.51
CA GLN A 33 -2.46 -2.17 4.27
C GLN A 33 -2.05 -2.63 2.86
N ALA A 34 -2.21 -1.78 1.85
CA ALA A 34 -1.83 -2.09 0.48
C ALA A 34 -0.31 -2.27 0.32
N VAL A 35 0.49 -1.41 0.98
CA VAL A 35 1.96 -1.52 0.97
C VAL A 35 2.43 -2.75 1.74
N GLU A 36 1.82 -3.07 2.89
CA GLU A 36 2.13 -4.29 3.66
C GLU A 36 1.88 -5.55 2.81
N ALA A 37 0.70 -5.65 2.21
CA ALA A 37 0.35 -6.78 1.35
C ALA A 37 1.31 -6.91 0.15
N ALA A 38 1.75 -5.78 -0.41
CA ALA A 38 2.73 -5.78 -1.50
C ALA A 38 4.11 -6.27 -1.05
N ILE A 39 4.57 -5.89 0.15
CA ILE A 39 5.84 -6.35 0.74
C ILE A 39 5.81 -7.86 0.99
N ASP A 40 4.67 -8.41 1.40
CA ASP A 40 4.50 -9.84 1.69
C ASP A 40 4.29 -10.71 0.45
N ALA A 41 4.02 -10.09 -0.71
CA ALA A 41 3.82 -10.78 -1.98
C ALA A 41 4.81 -10.30 -3.07
N PRO A 42 6.14 -10.45 -2.87
CA PRO A 42 7.17 -9.89 -3.76
C PRO A 42 7.15 -10.46 -5.19
N GLU A 43 6.56 -11.64 -5.40
CA GLU A 43 6.48 -12.29 -6.71
C GLU A 43 5.33 -11.74 -7.57
N GLN A 44 4.38 -11.02 -6.98
CA GLN A 44 3.27 -10.46 -7.72
C GLN A 44 3.69 -9.16 -8.40
N SER A 45 3.51 -9.10 -9.72
CA SER A 45 3.82 -7.88 -10.50
C SER A 45 3.03 -6.64 -10.03
N ALA A 46 1.86 -6.84 -9.43
CA ALA A 46 1.06 -5.79 -8.83
C ALA A 46 1.75 -5.16 -7.60
N SER A 47 2.49 -5.93 -6.80
CA SER A 47 3.14 -5.46 -5.58
C SER A 47 4.13 -4.33 -5.83
N LEU A 48 5.00 -4.48 -6.82
CA LEU A 48 5.95 -3.43 -7.17
C LEU A 48 5.23 -2.16 -7.62
N ARG A 49 4.12 -2.30 -8.36
CA ARG A 49 3.32 -1.17 -8.82
C ARG A 49 2.71 -0.42 -7.65
N THR A 50 2.08 -1.12 -6.70
CA THR A 50 1.50 -0.54 -5.50
C THR A 50 2.53 0.24 -4.69
N ILE A 51 3.72 -0.33 -4.49
CA ILE A 51 4.79 0.36 -3.75
C ILE A 51 5.28 1.60 -4.50
N VAL A 52 5.38 1.55 -5.83
CA VAL A 52 5.79 2.72 -6.62
C VAL A 52 4.71 3.80 -6.60
N GLU A 53 3.44 3.43 -6.74
CA GLU A 53 2.30 4.35 -6.73
C GLU A 53 2.24 5.15 -5.42
N TYR A 54 2.27 4.47 -4.27
CA TYR A 54 2.25 5.16 -2.98
C TYR A 54 3.61 5.76 -2.60
N GLY A 55 4.70 5.08 -2.95
CA GLY A 55 6.05 5.48 -2.60
C GLY A 55 6.54 6.73 -3.34
N THR A 56 5.97 7.06 -4.50
CA THR A 56 6.26 8.29 -5.23
C THR A 56 5.33 9.45 -4.85
N ASP A 57 4.29 9.19 -4.05
CA ASP A 57 3.51 10.25 -3.44
C ASP A 57 4.34 10.97 -2.37
N SER A 58 4.61 12.26 -2.60
CA SER A 58 5.37 13.12 -1.69
C SER A 58 4.86 13.12 -0.24
N ARG A 59 3.56 12.86 -0.02
CA ARG A 59 2.95 12.77 1.31
C ARG A 59 3.47 11.57 2.10
N TYR A 60 3.79 10.47 1.41
CA TYR A 60 4.12 9.17 2.01
C TYR A 60 5.56 8.72 1.75
N TYR A 61 6.27 9.35 0.81
CA TYR A 61 7.62 8.97 0.37
C TYR A 61 8.58 8.66 1.52
N VAL A 62 8.74 9.59 2.48
CA VAL A 62 9.70 9.42 3.60
C VAL A 62 9.33 8.20 4.45
N MET A 63 8.04 7.99 4.70
CA MET A 63 7.54 6.87 5.50
C MET A 63 7.77 5.54 4.79
N ILE A 64 7.31 5.42 3.54
CA ILE A 64 7.41 4.19 2.75
C ILE A 64 8.88 3.85 2.51
N ARG A 65 9.70 4.82 2.10
CA ARG A 65 11.14 4.60 1.90
C ARG A 65 11.83 4.13 3.17
N GLY A 66 11.54 4.77 4.30
CA GLY A 66 12.08 4.37 5.60
C GLY A 66 11.69 2.94 5.98
N TRP A 67 10.43 2.58 5.77
CA TRP A 67 9.92 1.23 6.01
C TRP A 67 10.62 0.19 5.12
N LEU A 68 10.69 0.41 3.81
CA LEU A 68 11.34 -0.53 2.88
C LEU A 68 12.81 -0.75 3.23
N VAL A 69 13.53 0.29 3.63
CA VAL A 69 14.94 0.18 4.06
C VAL A 69 15.06 -0.64 5.34
N GLN A 70 14.15 -0.44 6.30
CA GLN A 70 14.15 -1.20 7.55
C GLN A 70 13.81 -2.67 7.31
N GLU A 71 12.81 -2.94 6.48
CA GLU A 71 12.41 -4.30 6.08
C GLU A 71 13.56 -5.01 5.35
N LEU A 72 14.23 -4.33 4.41
CA LEU A 72 15.38 -4.88 3.69
C LEU A 72 16.49 -5.32 4.66
N LYS A 73 16.86 -4.46 5.61
CA LYS A 73 17.86 -4.81 6.64
C LYS A 73 17.43 -6.02 7.47
N GLY A 74 16.15 -6.11 7.81
CA GLY A 74 15.59 -7.25 8.54
C GLY A 74 15.67 -8.55 7.74
N VAL A 75 15.32 -8.51 6.45
CA VAL A 75 15.39 -9.66 5.54
C VAL A 75 16.84 -10.09 5.31
N GLU A 76 17.77 -9.15 5.11
CA GLU A 76 19.19 -9.44 4.93
C GLU A 76 19.79 -10.10 6.19
N SER A 77 19.44 -9.60 7.38
CA SER A 77 19.84 -10.22 8.65
C SER A 77 19.34 -11.66 8.79
N GLN A 78 18.07 -11.90 8.46
CA GLN A 78 17.49 -13.25 8.47
C GLN A 78 18.15 -14.18 7.46
N ARG A 79 18.39 -13.71 6.23
CA ARG A 79 19.13 -14.44 5.19
C ARG A 79 20.50 -14.89 5.70
N ASP A 80 21.25 -13.98 6.32
CA ASP A 80 22.62 -14.23 6.74
C ASP A 80 22.69 -15.19 7.94
N ALA A 81 21.68 -15.18 8.80
CA ALA A 81 21.55 -16.12 9.91
C ALA A 81 21.03 -17.51 9.50
N THR A 82 20.42 -17.63 8.32
CA THR A 82 19.72 -18.85 7.88
C THR A 82 20.67 -19.88 7.26
N ARG A 83 20.58 -21.13 7.74
CA ARG A 83 21.31 -22.28 7.19
C ARG A 83 20.50 -23.13 6.20
N ASP A 84 19.18 -23.04 6.25
CA ASP A 84 18.30 -23.73 5.32
C ASP A 84 18.38 -23.07 3.93
N PRO A 85 18.79 -23.77 2.88
CA PRO A 85 18.97 -23.19 1.56
C PRO A 85 17.66 -22.72 0.92
N THR A 86 16.53 -23.36 1.24
CA THR A 86 15.21 -23.00 0.70
C THR A 86 14.75 -21.68 1.30
N LEU A 87 14.81 -21.56 2.63
CA LEU A 87 14.45 -20.31 3.32
C LEU A 87 15.41 -19.17 2.94
N LYS A 88 16.70 -19.47 2.80
CA LYS A 88 17.68 -18.49 2.35
C LYS A 88 17.33 -17.93 0.97
N SER A 89 16.96 -18.80 0.01
CA SER A 89 16.51 -18.39 -1.32
C SER A 89 15.26 -17.49 -1.26
N GLN A 90 14.29 -17.81 -0.38
CA GLN A 90 13.11 -16.95 -0.18
C GLN A 90 13.49 -15.55 0.31
N PHE A 91 14.43 -15.45 1.26
CA PHE A 91 14.93 -14.15 1.71
C PHE A 91 15.71 -13.40 0.62
N GLU A 92 16.46 -14.11 -0.24
CA GLU A 92 17.13 -13.50 -1.40
C GLU A 92 16.13 -12.89 -2.39
N VAL A 93 15.02 -13.58 -2.68
CA VAL A 93 13.93 -13.06 -3.52
C VAL A 93 13.32 -11.80 -2.89
N LYS A 94 12.96 -11.84 -1.60
CA LYS A 94 12.37 -10.69 -0.91
C LYS A 94 13.34 -9.50 -0.84
N ALA A 95 14.62 -9.74 -0.59
CA ALA A 95 15.65 -8.69 -0.58
C ALA A 95 15.81 -8.03 -1.96
N ALA A 96 15.87 -8.82 -3.04
CA ALA A 96 15.99 -8.30 -4.40
C ALA A 96 14.76 -7.47 -4.81
N PHE A 97 13.57 -7.90 -4.40
CA PHE A 97 12.33 -7.14 -4.58
C PHE A 97 12.39 -5.79 -3.86
N LEU A 98 12.72 -5.77 -2.57
CA LEU A 98 12.80 -4.55 -1.76
C LEU A 98 13.86 -3.57 -2.31
N GLN A 99 15.03 -4.06 -2.70
CA GLN A 99 16.07 -3.25 -3.34
C GLN A 99 15.56 -2.63 -4.66
N THR A 100 14.82 -3.40 -5.45
CA THR A 100 14.21 -2.90 -6.69
C THR A 100 13.15 -1.84 -6.41
N ALA A 101 12.29 -2.06 -5.42
CA ALA A 101 11.24 -1.12 -5.02
C ALA A 101 11.84 0.21 -4.55
N ILE A 102 12.83 0.19 -3.64
CA ILE A 102 13.55 1.38 -3.17
C ILE A 102 14.16 2.14 -4.35
N ARG A 103 14.87 1.42 -5.25
CA ARG A 103 15.47 2.06 -6.41
C ARG A 103 14.42 2.72 -7.33
N ARG A 104 13.24 2.12 -7.47
CA ARG A 104 12.18 2.67 -8.32
C ARG A 104 11.59 3.94 -7.74
N ILE A 105 11.31 3.98 -6.44
CA ILE A 105 10.76 5.19 -5.79
C ILE A 105 11.77 6.33 -5.69
N ASP A 106 13.08 6.04 -5.68
CA ASP A 106 14.14 7.05 -5.63
C ASP A 106 14.47 7.69 -7.01
N LEU A 107 13.96 7.11 -8.11
CA LEU A 107 14.29 7.54 -9.49
C LEU A 107 13.19 8.38 -10.18
N GLU A 108 11.96 8.34 -9.68
CA GLU A 108 10.83 9.14 -10.18
C GLU A 108 10.76 10.48 -9.43
#